data_AF-A0A7C0ZER9-F1
#
_entry.id   AF-A0A7C0ZER9-F1
#
_cell.length_a   1.000
_cell.length_b   1.000
_cell.length_c   1.000
_cell.angle_alpha   90.00
_cell.angle_beta   90.00
_cell.angle_gamma   90.00
#
_symmetry.space_group_name_H-M   'P 1'
#
loop_
_entity.id
_entity.type
_entity.pdbx_description
1 polymer ?
#
loop_
_entity_poly.entity_id
_entity_poly.type
_entity_poly.pdbx_seq_one_letter_code
_entity_poly.pdbx_strand_id
1 'polypeptide(L)'
;MRTPKPPHEMVRRFFQLTLARRFAEAERVLSSIRSQMRDVEWSRGYLQALNGIIHVWRSNHDRYAFISNLDMDDVSVLKKSYGDFVKHSKSPLHGVYDRGFF
;
A
#
# COMPACT_ATOMS: atom_id res chain seq x y z
N MET A 1 12.01 -18.12 0.72
CA MET A 1 12.16 -17.11 -0.36
C MET A 1 12.38 -15.74 0.30
N ARG A 2 13.40 -14.96 -0.09
CA ARG A 2 13.54 -13.58 0.41
C ARG A 2 12.47 -12.70 -0.23
N THR A 3 11.65 -12.02 0.58
CA THR A 3 10.62 -11.09 0.09
C THR A 3 11.27 -9.99 -0.78
N PRO A 4 10.63 -9.60 -1.90
CA PRO A 4 11.06 -8.43 -2.66
C PRO A 4 11.08 -7.20 -1.75
N LYS A 5 12.13 -6.38 -1.83
CA LYS A 5 12.22 -5.13 -1.08
C LYS A 5 11.73 -3.98 -1.97
N PRO A 6 10.63 -3.30 -1.63
CA PRO A 6 10.18 -2.13 -2.38
C PRO A 6 11.20 -0.97 -2.30
N PRO A 7 11.28 -0.11 -3.33
CA PRO A 7 12.13 1.07 -3.32
C PRO A 7 11.58 2.13 -2.34
N HIS A 8 12.10 2.14 -1.11
CA HIS A 8 11.58 2.91 0.01
C HIS A 8 11.33 4.40 -0.26
N GLU A 9 12.28 5.10 -0.89
CA GLU A 9 12.13 6.54 -1.18
C GLU A 9 10.99 6.83 -2.16
N MET A 10 10.78 5.95 -3.14
CA MET A 10 9.71 6.10 -4.12
C MET A 10 8.36 5.78 -3.50
N VAL A 11 8.29 4.76 -2.64
CA VAL A 11 7.09 4.44 -1.87
C VAL A 11 6.71 5.63 -0.97
N ARG A 12 7.67 6.23 -0.28
CA ARG A 12 7.45 7.44 0.53
C ARG A 12 6.91 8.59 -0.33
N ARG A 13 7.53 8.83 -1.49
CA ARG A 13 7.10 9.88 -2.43
C ARG A 13 5.69 9.63 -2.97
N PHE A 14 5.35 8.38 -3.27
CA PHE A 14 4.01 7.97 -3.66
C PHE A 14 2.97 8.39 -2.61
N PHE A 15 3.20 8.09 -1.33
CA PHE A 15 2.26 8.45 -0.25
C PHE A 15 2.11 9.96 -0.11
N GLN A 16 3.23 10.71 -0.15
CA GLN A 16 3.19 12.18 -0.11
C GLN A 16 2.33 12.77 -1.24
N LEU A 17 2.47 12.26 -2.46
CA LEU A 17 1.72 12.72 -3.62
C LEU A 17 0.23 12.35 -3.52
N THR A 18 -0.08 11.13 -3.05
CA THR A 18 -1.47 10.68 -2.87
C THR A 18 -2.19 11.52 -1.81
N LEU A 19 -1.56 11.75 -0.66
CA LEU A 19 -2.12 12.59 0.41
C LEU A 19 -2.29 14.05 -0.03
N ALA A 20 -1.35 14.57 -0.84
CA ALA A 20 -1.47 15.88 -1.47
C ALA A 20 -2.45 15.91 -2.67
N ARG A 21 -3.17 14.82 -2.95
CA ARG A 21 -4.11 14.65 -4.07
C ARG A 21 -3.50 14.90 -5.47
N ARG A 22 -2.17 14.77 -5.60
CA ARG A 22 -1.41 14.87 -6.86
C ARG A 22 -1.41 13.52 -7.60
N PHE A 23 -2.60 13.01 -7.92
CA PHE A 23 -2.76 11.61 -8.34
C PHE A 23 -2.03 11.24 -9.63
N ALA A 24 -1.97 12.13 -10.62
CA ALA A 24 -1.24 11.87 -11.86
C ALA A 24 0.26 11.64 -11.61
N GLU A 25 0.85 12.35 -10.63
CA GLU A 25 2.23 12.14 -10.24
C GLU A 25 2.39 10.88 -9.38
N ALA A 26 1.44 10.60 -8.49
CA ALA A 26 1.44 9.37 -7.71
C ALA A 26 1.41 8.13 -8.62
N GLU A 27 0.59 8.13 -9.68
CA GLU A 27 0.53 7.06 -10.68
C GLU A 27 1.84 6.90 -11.45
N ARG A 28 2.51 8.00 -11.82
CA ARG A 28 3.85 7.94 -12.44
C ARG A 28 4.86 7.29 -11.51
N VAL A 29 4.88 7.68 -10.24
CA VAL A 29 5.77 7.05 -9.24
C VAL A 29 5.43 5.57 -9.06
N LEU A 30 4.13 5.20 -9.01
CA LEU A 30 3.71 3.80 -8.93
C LEU A 30 4.18 2.98 -10.14
N SER A 31 4.13 3.55 -11.35
CA SER A 31 4.68 2.92 -12.56
C SER A 31 6.20 2.69 -12.43
N SER A 32 6.93 3.67 -11.90
CA SER A 32 8.37 3.53 -11.66
C SER A 32 8.69 2.54 -10.52
N ILE A 33 7.85 2.43 -9.49
CA ILE A 33 7.97 1.37 -8.47
C ILE A 33 7.81 0.00 -9.14
N ARG A 34 6.76 -0.17 -9.95
CA ARG A 34 6.48 -1.40 -10.67
C ARG A 34 7.65 -1.87 -11.55
N SER A 35 8.31 -0.96 -12.26
CA SER A 35 9.44 -1.33 -13.13
C SER A 35 10.69 -1.79 -12.38
N GLN A 36 10.83 -1.43 -11.10
CA GLN A 36 11.95 -1.86 -10.25
C GLN A 36 11.64 -3.12 -9.43
N MET A 37 10.38 -3.54 -9.37
CA MET A 37 9.98 -4.74 -8.64
C MET A 37 10.10 -5.97 -9.54
N ARG A 38 10.49 -7.09 -8.92
CA ARG A 38 10.47 -8.40 -9.60
C ARG A 38 9.02 -8.79 -9.88
N ASP A 39 8.75 -9.37 -11.05
CA ASP A 39 7.42 -9.91 -11.35
C ASP A 39 7.19 -11.25 -10.64
N VAL A 40 6.85 -11.15 -9.36
CA VAL A 40 6.49 -12.27 -8.49
C VAL A 40 5.18 -11.97 -7.78
N GLU A 41 4.49 -13.01 -7.34
CA GLU A 41 3.16 -12.92 -6.74
C GLU A 41 3.08 -11.92 -5.58
N TRP A 42 4.11 -11.90 -4.72
CA TRP A 42 4.20 -10.93 -3.62
C TRP A 42 4.23 -9.48 -4.12
N SER A 43 5.00 -9.21 -5.17
CA SER A 43 5.08 -7.86 -5.76
C SER A 43 3.78 -7.43 -6.41
N ARG A 44 3.03 -8.37 -7.01
CA ARG A 44 1.69 -8.09 -7.56
C ARG A 44 0.71 -7.67 -6.48
N GLY A 45 0.68 -8.37 -5.35
CA GLY A 45 -0.15 -8.00 -4.20
C GLY A 45 0.20 -6.61 -3.66
N TYR A 46 1.50 -6.34 -3.47
CA TYR A 46 1.98 -5.04 -2.99
C TYR A 46 1.61 -3.89 -3.93
N LEU A 47 1.83 -4.06 -5.22
CA LEU A 47 1.46 -3.06 -6.23
C LEU A 47 -0.06 -2.86 -6.31
N GLN A 48 -0.85 -3.91 -6.11
CA GLN A 48 -2.30 -3.80 -6.05
C GLN A 48 -2.76 -2.99 -4.84
N ALA A 49 -2.15 -3.19 -3.67
CA ALA A 49 -2.44 -2.40 -2.47
C ALA A 49 -2.17 -0.91 -2.71
N LEU A 50 -1.01 -0.56 -3.29
CA LEU A 50 -0.68 0.82 -3.67
C LEU A 50 -1.68 1.39 -4.69
N ASN A 51 -2.09 0.60 -5.68
CA ASN A 51 -3.08 1.04 -6.65
C ASN A 51 -4.45 1.32 -6.00
N GLY A 52 -4.90 0.42 -5.11
CA GLY A 52 -6.14 0.57 -4.35
C GLY A 52 -6.16 1.84 -3.51
N ILE A 53 -5.02 2.19 -2.89
CA ILE A 53 -4.85 3.45 -2.15
C ILE A 53 -5.18 4.65 -3.04
N ILE A 54 -4.62 4.76 -4.25
CA ILE A 54 -4.94 5.88 -5.16
C ILE A 54 -6.43 5.96 -5.45
N HIS A 55 -7.08 4.83 -5.75
CA HIS A 55 -8.50 4.79 -6.10
C HIS A 55 -9.38 5.31 -4.95
N VAL A 56 -9.14 4.85 -3.72
CA VAL A 56 -9.89 5.26 -2.53
C VAL A 56 -9.74 6.75 -2.24
N TRP A 57 -8.51 7.29 -2.33
CA TRP A 57 -8.26 8.71 -2.10
C TRP A 57 -8.84 9.61 -3.20
N ARG A 58 -8.89 9.10 -4.45
CA ARG A 58 -9.46 9.83 -5.59
C ARG A 58 -11.00 9.90 -5.51
N SER A 59 -11.66 8.86 -5.02
CA SER A 59 -13.13 8.77 -4.96
C SER A 59 -13.77 9.54 -3.81
N ASN A 60 -13.05 10.46 -3.14
CA ASN A 60 -13.52 11.20 -1.96
C ASN A 60 -13.97 10.26 -0.82
N HIS A 61 -13.08 9.33 -0.42
CA HIS A 61 -13.29 8.42 0.71
C HIS A 61 -14.48 7.48 0.46
N ASP A 62 -14.24 6.43 -0.34
CA ASP A 62 -15.16 5.29 -0.35
C ASP A 62 -15.39 4.84 1.10
N ARG A 63 -16.63 4.99 1.58
CA ARG A 63 -17.03 4.78 2.98
C ARG A 63 -16.75 3.35 3.46
N TYR A 64 -16.56 2.42 2.53
CA TYR A 64 -16.28 1.01 2.82
C TYR A 64 -14.78 0.69 2.80
N ALA A 65 -13.93 1.60 2.33
CA ALA A 65 -12.49 1.37 2.33
C ALA A 65 -11.91 1.60 3.72
N PHE A 66 -11.07 0.66 4.16
CA PHE A 66 -10.38 0.72 5.46
C PHE A 66 -9.69 2.08 5.70
N ILE A 67 -8.95 2.57 4.71
CA ILE A 67 -8.17 3.81 4.81
C ILE A 67 -9.07 5.04 4.93
N SER A 68 -10.29 5.00 4.38
CA SER A 68 -11.23 6.12 4.47
C SER A 68 -11.73 6.35 5.89
N ASN A 69 -11.78 5.30 6.70
CA ASN A 69 -12.27 5.33 8.08
C ASN A 69 -11.13 5.36 9.11
N LEU A 70 -9.88 5.44 8.65
CA LEU A 70 -8.71 5.47 9.51
C LEU A 70 -8.48 6.90 9.99
N ASP A 71 -8.56 7.10 11.31
CA ASP A 71 -8.13 8.36 11.92
C ASP A 71 -6.60 8.48 11.79
N MET A 72 -6.16 9.41 10.94
CA MET A 72 -4.75 9.66 10.66
C MET A 72 -4.04 10.45 11.77
N ASP A 73 -4.80 11.06 12.69
CA ASP A 73 -4.27 11.84 13.81
C ASP A 73 -4.19 10.99 15.09
N ASP A 74 -4.91 9.86 15.16
CA ASP A 74 -4.83 8.91 16.28
C ASP A 74 -3.69 7.89 16.09
N VAL A 75 -2.54 8.18 16.72
CA VAL A 75 -1.35 7.33 16.74
C VAL A 75 -1.63 5.91 17.27
N SER A 76 -2.57 5.75 18.20
CA SER A 76 -2.89 4.45 18.79
C SER A 76 -3.62 3.55 17.79
N VAL A 77 -4.57 4.13 17.04
CA VAL A 77 -5.28 3.47 15.95
C VAL A 77 -4.29 3.09 14.85
N LEU A 78 -3.41 4.01 14.43
CA LEU A 78 -2.39 3.73 13.42
C LEU A 78 -1.45 2.58 13.83
N LYS A 79 -0.99 2.56 15.09
CA LYS A 79 -0.14 1.48 15.59
C LYS A 79 -0.85 0.13 15.59
N LYS A 80 -2.12 0.09 15.98
CA LYS A 80 -2.94 -1.12 15.95
C LYS A 80 -3.07 -1.64 14.52
N SER A 81 -3.47 -0.76 13.59
CA SER A 81 -3.59 -1.10 12.16
C SER A 81 -2.27 -1.61 11.58
N TYR A 82 -1.15 -0.96 11.89
CA TYR A 82 0.16 -1.44 11.47
C TYR A 82 0.45 -2.86 12.00
N GLY A 83 0.15 -3.12 13.28
CA GLY A 83 0.30 -4.46 13.88
C GLY A 83 -0.52 -5.53 13.16
N ASP A 84 -1.77 -5.23 12.83
CA ASP A 84 -2.67 -6.14 12.12
C ASP A 84 -2.16 -6.43 10.70
N PHE A 85 -1.71 -5.41 9.95
CA PHE A 85 -1.11 -5.58 8.63
C PHE A 85 0.17 -6.43 8.69
N VAL A 86 1.05 -6.19 9.67
CA VAL A 86 2.26 -7.01 9.89
C VAL A 86 1.92 -8.45 10.21
N LYS A 87 0.85 -8.69 10.99
CA LYS A 87 0.38 -10.05 11.30
C LYS A 87 -0.09 -10.76 10.02
N HIS A 88 -0.86 -10.07 9.18
CA HIS A 88 -1.34 -10.63 7.92
C HIS A 88 -0.20 -10.87 6.92
N SER A 89 0.73 -9.93 6.74
CA SER A 89 1.86 -10.08 5.81
C SER A 89 2.80 -11.24 6.17
N LYS A 90 2.81 -11.67 7.43
CA LYS A 90 3.58 -12.82 7.93
C LYS A 90 2.78 -14.11 8.10
N SER A 91 1.46 -14.07 7.90
CA SER A 91 0.59 -15.22 8.15
C SER A 91 0.90 -16.37 7.20
N PRO A 92 1.13 -17.61 7.70
CA PRO A 92 1.32 -18.77 6.85
C PRO A 92 0.02 -19.22 6.16
N LEU A 93 -1.14 -18.77 6.64
CA LEU A 93 -2.46 -19.09 6.08
C LEU A 93 -2.78 -18.27 4.82
N HIS A 94 -2.02 -17.20 4.59
CA HIS A 94 -2.23 -16.29 3.46
C HIS A 94 -1.41 -16.71 2.25
N GLY A 95 -1.97 -16.49 1.05
CA GLY A 95 -1.26 -16.67 -0.20
C GLY A 95 -0.03 -15.75 -0.29
N VAL A 96 0.90 -16.03 -1.22
CA VAL A 96 2.06 -15.16 -1.41
C VAL A 96 1.61 -13.77 -1.88
N TYR A 97 0.56 -13.71 -2.70
CA TYR A 97 -0.13 -12.49 -3.10
C TYR A 97 -0.63 -11.68 -1.91
N ASP A 98 -1.45 -12.30 -1.05
CA ASP A 98 -2.08 -11.64 0.10
C ASP A 98 -1.02 -11.11 1.07
N ARG A 99 0.05 -11.88 1.29
CA ARG A 99 1.18 -11.42 2.11
C ARG A 99 1.94 -10.24 1.53
N GLY A 100 1.82 -9.98 0.24
CA GLY A 100 2.34 -8.77 -0.39
C GLY A 100 1.36 -7.61 -0.35
N PHE A 101 0.07 -7.91 -0.36
CA PHE A 101 -1.01 -6.91 -0.27
C PHE A 101 -1.07 -6.24 1.11
N PHE A 102 -0.91 -7.03 2.18
CA PHE A 102 -0.78 -6.53 3.56
C PHE A 102 0.66 -6.12 3.88
#